data_AF-A0A2N5YK43-F1
#
_entry.id   AF-A0A2N5YK43-F1
#
_cell.length_a   1.000
_cell.length_b   1.000
_cell.length_c   1.000
_cell.angle_alpha   90.00
_cell.angle_beta   90.00
_cell.angle_gamma   90.00
#
_symmetry.space_group_name_H-M   'P 1'
#
loop_
_entity.id
_entity.type
_entity.pdbx_description
1 polymer ?
#
loop_
_entity_poly.entity_id
_entity_poly.type
_entity_poly.pdbx_seq_one_letter_code
_entity_poly.pdbx_strand_id
1 'polypeptide(L)'
;MDNKAEQKVFYREDGSKIGILTYKEGCPFNGIFIEIEERMGISITGQYKNGRKIKTWKAVQQDTLLWQKKYKAGFRTGKWYKYNQKTCTKTFVHFKNNKMNGWYTEYTTKKLSWAKKRYILRSFFRKLPWVAITKGKYKDDKKTGKWVYRDREGNIIRTEFWNYGVLKQ
;
A
#
# COMPACT_ATOMS: atom_id res chain seq x y z
N MET A 1 30.89 -26.97 -5.50
CA MET A 1 31.17 -25.73 -4.74
C MET A 1 30.04 -25.52 -3.77
N ASP A 2 30.29 -25.69 -2.47
CA ASP A 2 29.27 -25.48 -1.44
C ASP A 2 28.89 -24.02 -1.38
N ASN A 3 27.66 -23.73 -1.80
CA ASN A 3 27.08 -22.40 -1.82
C ASN A 3 26.76 -22.01 -0.36
N LYS A 4 27.78 -21.50 0.36
CA LYS A 4 27.62 -21.07 1.76
C LYS A 4 26.54 -20.00 1.82
N ALA A 5 25.44 -20.30 2.50
CA ALA A 5 24.39 -19.33 2.74
C ALA A 5 24.95 -18.18 3.59
N GLU A 6 25.01 -16.98 3.02
CA GLU A 6 25.41 -15.77 3.75
C GLU A 6 24.31 -15.42 4.76
N GLN A 7 24.71 -14.91 5.94
CA GLN A 7 23.78 -14.46 6.96
C GLN A 7 24.07 -13.03 7.36
N LYS A 8 23.01 -12.24 7.52
CA LYS A 8 23.04 -10.91 8.12
C LYS A 8 22.30 -10.95 9.45
N VAL A 9 22.96 -10.53 10.51
CA VAL A 9 22.34 -10.37 11.84
C VAL A 9 22.06 -8.90 12.06
N PHE A 10 20.88 -8.60 12.58
CA PHE A 10 20.45 -7.24 12.89
C PHE A 10 20.40 -7.06 14.41
N TYR A 11 20.85 -5.91 14.88
CA TYR A 11 20.91 -5.54 16.29
C TYR A 11 20.22 -4.18 16.52
N ARG A 12 19.75 -3.94 17.75
CA ARG A 12 19.38 -2.62 18.27
C ARG A 12 20.63 -1.86 18.74
N GLU A 13 20.44 -0.58 19.07
CA GLU A 13 21.46 0.27 19.67
C GLU A 13 21.98 -0.27 21.01
N ASP A 14 21.12 -0.93 21.79
CA ASP A 14 21.49 -1.61 23.05
C ASP A 14 22.28 -2.93 22.84
N GLY A 15 22.60 -3.28 21.59
CA GLY A 15 23.29 -4.52 21.23
C GLY A 15 22.39 -5.75 21.21
N SER A 16 21.09 -5.64 21.51
CA SER A 16 20.17 -6.78 21.46
C SER A 16 19.85 -7.17 20.02
N LYS A 17 19.87 -8.47 19.75
CA LYS A 17 19.59 -9.02 18.41
C LYS A 17 18.10 -8.92 18.07
N ILE A 18 17.79 -8.32 16.92
CA ILE A 18 16.41 -8.15 16.43
C ILE A 18 16.05 -9.07 15.26
N GLY A 19 17.02 -9.69 14.62
CA GLY A 19 16.73 -10.61 13.52
C GLY A 19 17.96 -11.23 12.89
N ILE A 20 17.72 -12.28 12.11
CA ILE A 20 18.69 -12.86 11.19
C ILE A 20 18.01 -12.93 9.83
N LEU A 21 18.74 -12.63 8.77
CA LEU A 21 18.36 -12.90 7.39
C LEU A 21 19.43 -13.78 6.76
N THR A 22 19.02 -14.89 6.19
CA THR A 22 19.86 -15.74 5.35
C THR A 22 19.67 -15.36 3.90
N TYR A 23 20.73 -15.46 3.12
CA TYR A 23 20.75 -15.21 1.69
C TYR A 23 21.09 -16.50 0.95
N LYS A 24 20.54 -16.63 -0.25
CA LYS A 24 20.87 -17.67 -1.21
C LYS A 24 21.13 -16.97 -2.54
N GLU A 25 22.32 -17.14 -3.10
CA GLU A 25 22.70 -16.51 -4.38
C GLU A 25 22.51 -14.98 -4.36
N GLY A 26 22.97 -14.33 -3.28
CA GLY A 26 22.83 -12.88 -3.08
C GLY A 26 21.40 -12.39 -2.80
N CYS A 27 20.40 -13.28 -2.78
CA CYS A 27 18.99 -12.92 -2.58
C CYS A 27 18.49 -13.28 -1.18
N PRO A 28 17.68 -12.43 -0.52
CA PRO A 28 17.03 -12.75 0.75
C PRO A 28 16.22 -14.05 0.68
N PHE A 29 16.49 -15.00 1.58
CA PHE A 29 15.93 -16.34 1.52
C PHE A 29 15.05 -16.69 2.73
N ASN A 30 15.58 -16.66 3.95
CA ASN A 30 14.82 -16.91 5.18
C ASN A 30 15.18 -15.89 6.26
N GLY A 31 14.18 -15.32 6.93
CA GLY A 31 14.39 -14.53 8.15
C GLY A 31 13.77 -13.14 8.13
N ILE A 32 14.24 -12.29 9.05
CA ILE A 32 13.75 -10.91 9.23
C ILE A 32 14.53 -10.00 8.31
N PHE A 33 13.81 -9.26 7.46
CA PHE A 33 14.39 -8.24 6.60
C PHE A 33 14.20 -6.88 7.25
N ILE A 34 15.30 -6.12 7.33
CA ILE A 34 15.32 -4.72 7.76
C ILE A 34 16.20 -3.96 6.77
N GLU A 35 15.64 -2.90 6.19
CA GLU A 35 16.33 -1.97 5.32
C GLU A 35 16.05 -0.56 5.83
N ILE A 36 17.11 0.25 5.90
CA ILE A 36 17.06 1.62 6.38
C ILE A 36 17.61 2.48 5.25
N GLU A 37 16.79 3.40 4.75
CA GLU A 37 17.20 4.44 3.83
C GLU A 37 17.40 5.72 4.65
N GLU A 38 18.66 6.09 4.87
CA GLU A 38 19.05 7.10 5.85
C GLU A 38 18.64 8.52 5.40
N ARG A 39 18.72 8.82 4.10
CA ARG A 39 18.49 10.18 3.58
C ARG A 39 17.05 10.64 3.80
N MET A 40 16.08 9.74 3.65
CA MET A 40 14.66 10.00 3.88
C MET A 40 14.21 9.52 5.27
N GLY A 41 15.06 8.81 6.02
CA GLY A 41 14.71 8.22 7.30
C GLY A 41 13.61 7.17 7.20
N ILE A 42 13.62 6.37 6.13
CA ILE A 42 12.61 5.32 5.89
C ILE A 42 13.16 3.97 6.35
N SER A 43 12.44 3.30 7.23
CA SER A 43 12.69 1.91 7.58
C SER A 43 11.65 0.99 6.95
N ILE A 44 12.12 -0.05 6.25
CA ILE A 44 11.30 -1.12 5.69
C ILE A 44 11.59 -2.40 6.48
N THR A 45 10.53 -3.04 6.98
CA THR A 45 10.65 -4.29 7.72
C THR A 45 9.70 -5.36 7.18
N GLY A 46 10.15 -6.61 7.21
CA GLY A 46 9.40 -7.73 6.68
C GLY A 46 10.02 -9.08 7.01
N GLN A 47 9.44 -10.14 6.44
CA GLN A 47 9.93 -11.51 6.62
C GLN A 47 9.98 -12.26 5.30
N TYR A 48 11.04 -13.03 5.12
CA TYR A 48 11.20 -13.99 4.03
C TYR A 48 11.10 -15.43 4.56
N LYS A 49 10.50 -16.29 3.74
CA LYS A 49 10.59 -17.75 3.86
C LYS A 49 10.75 -18.36 2.48
N ASN A 50 11.81 -19.14 2.28
CA ASN A 50 12.19 -19.80 1.03
C ASN A 50 12.20 -18.82 -0.17
N GLY A 51 12.84 -17.66 0.00
CA GLY A 51 12.95 -16.62 -1.04
C GLY A 51 11.68 -15.80 -1.25
N ARG A 52 10.62 -16.03 -0.44
CA ARG A 52 9.32 -15.40 -0.64
C ARG A 52 8.90 -14.55 0.54
N LYS A 53 8.34 -13.37 0.25
CA LYS A 53 7.76 -12.48 1.26
C LYS A 53 6.59 -13.17 1.98
N ILE A 54 6.57 -13.09 3.30
CA ILE A 54 5.50 -13.60 4.15
C ILE A 54 5.07 -12.57 5.20
N LYS A 55 3.92 -12.81 5.82
CA LYS A 55 3.33 -12.00 6.90
C LYS A 55 3.18 -10.53 6.48
N THR A 56 3.33 -9.61 7.44
CA THR A 56 3.18 -8.18 7.24
C THR A 56 4.54 -7.56 6.92
N TRP A 57 4.56 -6.75 5.86
CA TRP A 57 5.65 -5.89 5.48
C TRP A 57 5.22 -4.44 5.65
N LYS A 58 6.02 -3.61 6.31
CA LYS A 58 5.69 -2.21 6.56
C LYS A 58 6.85 -1.28 6.22
N ALA A 59 6.52 -0.06 5.82
CA ALA A 59 7.47 1.06 5.79
C ALA A 59 7.02 2.15 6.75
N VAL A 60 7.97 2.68 7.50
CA VAL A 60 7.80 3.75 8.49
C VAL A 60 8.82 4.84 8.20
N GLN A 61 8.42 6.10 8.36
CA GLN A 61 9.29 7.28 8.25
C GLN A 61 9.03 8.15 9.46
N GLN A 62 10.04 8.38 10.30
CA GLN A 62 9.91 9.20 11.53
C GLN A 62 8.66 8.82 12.34
N ASP A 63 8.54 7.54 12.69
CA ASP A 63 7.38 6.92 13.37
C ASP A 63 6.03 6.99 12.63
N THR A 64 6.00 7.63 11.46
CA THR A 64 4.82 7.67 10.61
C THR A 64 4.80 6.49 9.66
N LEU A 65 3.75 5.70 9.78
CA LEU A 65 3.51 4.56 8.93
C LEU A 65 3.12 4.97 7.50
N LEU A 66 3.95 4.61 6.52
CA LEU A 66 3.75 4.93 5.10
C LEU A 66 2.90 3.88 4.37
N TRP A 67 3.14 2.60 4.62
CA TRP A 67 2.35 1.51 4.06
C TRP A 67 2.56 0.21 4.84
N GLN A 68 1.57 -0.70 4.81
CA GLN A 68 1.81 -2.11 5.07
C GLN A 68 1.00 -2.98 4.14
N LYS A 69 1.63 -4.12 3.89
CA LYS A 69 1.30 -5.06 2.86
C LYS A 69 1.38 -6.44 3.49
N LYS A 70 0.31 -7.21 3.38
CA LYS A 70 0.30 -8.60 3.82
C LYS A 70 0.66 -9.51 2.64
N TYR A 71 1.52 -10.48 2.91
CA TYR A 71 1.98 -11.47 1.95
C TYR A 71 1.80 -12.90 2.49
N LYS A 72 1.49 -13.83 1.59
CA LYS A 72 1.51 -15.27 1.85
C LYS A 72 2.22 -15.95 0.69
N ALA A 73 3.36 -16.59 0.98
CA ALA A 73 4.21 -17.25 -0.02
C ALA A 73 4.52 -16.36 -1.25
N GLY A 74 4.87 -15.09 -1.01
CA GLY A 74 5.20 -14.11 -2.06
C GLY A 74 4.00 -13.40 -2.67
N PHE A 75 2.78 -13.89 -2.45
CA PHE A 75 1.56 -13.30 -2.99
C PHE A 75 0.97 -12.25 -2.06
N ARG A 76 0.59 -11.10 -2.62
CA ARG A 76 -0.21 -10.07 -1.94
C ARG A 76 -1.54 -10.67 -1.52
N THR A 77 -1.88 -10.50 -0.24
CA THR A 77 -3.12 -11.02 0.35
C THR A 77 -3.65 -10.08 1.43
N GLY A 78 -4.92 -10.20 1.77
CA GLY A 78 -5.56 -9.49 2.88
C GLY A 78 -5.62 -7.98 2.70
N LYS A 79 -5.79 -7.26 3.82
CA LYS A 79 -5.86 -5.80 3.86
C LYS A 79 -4.47 -5.18 3.71
N TRP A 80 -4.35 -4.30 2.74
CA TRP A 80 -3.21 -3.43 2.50
C TRP A 80 -3.61 -1.99 2.83
N TYR A 81 -2.67 -1.23 3.35
CA TYR A 81 -2.84 0.19 3.56
C TYR A 81 -1.68 0.99 2.99
N LYS A 82 -1.99 2.21 2.58
CA LYS A 82 -1.02 3.21 2.15
C LYS A 82 -1.43 4.57 2.68
N TYR A 83 -0.47 5.30 3.21
CA TYR A 83 -0.58 6.69 3.56
C TYR A 83 0.33 7.51 2.64
N ASN A 84 -0.24 8.57 2.06
CA ASN A 84 0.51 9.55 1.29
C ASN A 84 0.47 10.87 2.04
N GLN A 85 1.57 11.23 2.70
CA GLN A 85 1.70 12.49 3.43
C GLN A 85 1.52 13.71 2.52
N LYS A 86 2.01 13.66 1.27
CA LYS A 86 1.94 14.80 0.33
C LYS A 86 0.49 15.13 -0.02
N THR A 87 -0.35 14.13 -0.24
CA THR A 87 -1.77 14.32 -0.58
C THR A 87 -2.72 14.20 0.63
N CYS A 88 -2.19 13.85 1.80
CA CYS A 88 -2.95 13.43 2.98
C CYS A 88 -4.02 12.39 2.63
N THR A 89 -3.62 11.38 1.84
CA THR A 89 -4.51 10.32 1.40
C THR A 89 -4.22 9.03 2.16
N LYS A 90 -5.27 8.39 2.67
CA LYS A 90 -5.23 7.05 3.26
C LYS A 90 -6.02 6.10 2.38
N THR A 91 -5.36 5.09 1.85
CA THR A 91 -5.97 4.08 0.97
C THR A 91 -5.94 2.72 1.63
N PHE A 92 -7.06 2.00 1.56
CA PHE A 92 -7.26 0.63 2.04
C PHE A 92 -7.69 -0.24 0.86
N VAL A 93 -6.99 -1.35 0.64
CA VAL A 93 -7.27 -2.26 -0.47
C VAL A 93 -7.20 -3.70 0.00
N HIS A 94 -8.12 -4.54 -0.45
CA HIS A 94 -8.03 -5.98 -0.22
C HIS A 94 -7.37 -6.67 -1.41
N PHE A 95 -6.43 -7.56 -1.13
CA PHE A 95 -5.77 -8.40 -2.13
C PHE A 95 -6.08 -9.88 -1.90
N LYS A 96 -6.17 -10.63 -3.00
CA LYS A 96 -6.17 -12.08 -3.05
C LYS A 96 -5.28 -12.51 -4.21
N ASN A 97 -4.23 -13.29 -3.92
CA ASN A 97 -3.32 -13.85 -4.93
C ASN A 97 -2.80 -12.79 -5.92
N ASN A 98 -2.19 -11.72 -5.41
CA ASN A 98 -1.68 -10.59 -6.20
C ASN A 98 -2.72 -9.70 -6.89
N LYS A 99 -4.02 -9.99 -6.82
CA LYS A 99 -5.08 -9.16 -7.43
C LYS A 99 -5.87 -8.40 -6.38
N MET A 100 -6.30 -7.18 -6.68
CA MET A 100 -7.29 -6.46 -5.88
C MET A 100 -8.60 -7.23 -5.93
N ASN A 101 -9.06 -7.66 -4.76
CA ASN A 101 -10.25 -8.46 -4.63
C ASN A 101 -10.90 -8.18 -3.27
N GLY A 102 -12.06 -7.53 -3.29
CA GLY A 102 -12.76 -7.05 -2.11
C GLY A 102 -12.86 -5.53 -2.05
N TRP A 103 -12.95 -4.99 -0.83
CA TRP A 103 -13.21 -3.57 -0.62
C TRP A 103 -11.99 -2.69 -0.90
N TYR A 104 -12.27 -1.55 -1.53
CA TYR A 104 -11.39 -0.40 -1.65
C TYR A 104 -12.03 0.79 -0.93
N THR A 105 -11.23 1.49 -0.14
CA THR A 105 -11.62 2.76 0.46
C THR A 105 -10.45 3.73 0.38
N GLU A 106 -10.71 4.95 -0.03
CA GLU A 106 -9.74 6.04 -0.03
C GLU A 106 -10.31 7.25 0.69
N TYR A 107 -9.53 7.83 1.59
CA TYR A 107 -9.83 9.04 2.33
C TYR A 107 -8.82 10.12 1.94
N THR A 108 -9.28 11.32 1.58
CA THR A 108 -8.44 12.47 1.26
C THR A 108 -8.85 13.67 2.11
N THR A 109 -7.93 14.22 2.89
CA THR A 109 -8.23 15.33 3.82
C THR A 109 -7.76 16.69 3.33
N LYS A 110 -6.85 16.78 2.35
CA LYS A 110 -6.39 18.07 1.81
C LYS A 110 -7.44 18.74 0.94
N LYS A 111 -7.64 20.06 1.12
CA LYS A 111 -8.24 20.89 0.07
C LYS A 111 -7.18 20.88 -1.04
N LEU A 112 -7.52 20.44 -2.25
CA LEU A 112 -6.64 20.52 -3.42
C LEU A 112 -6.44 22.00 -3.84
N SER A 113 -5.94 22.86 -2.94
CA SER A 113 -5.59 24.24 -3.25
C SER A 113 -4.43 24.32 -4.24
N TRP A 114 -3.58 23.28 -4.31
CA TRP A 114 -2.44 23.21 -5.22
C TRP A 114 -2.76 22.67 -6.63
N ALA A 115 -3.89 21.97 -6.85
CA ALA A 115 -4.26 21.54 -8.21
C ALA A 115 -4.73 22.68 -9.12
N LYS A 116 -4.98 23.88 -8.58
CA LYS A 116 -5.19 25.06 -9.41
C LYS A 116 -3.93 25.49 -10.18
N LYS A 117 -2.72 25.05 -9.79
CA LYS A 117 -1.46 25.55 -10.35
C LYS A 117 -0.67 24.59 -11.25
N ARG A 118 -1.07 23.33 -11.44
CA ARG A 118 -0.29 22.40 -12.29
C ARG A 118 -1.19 21.57 -13.22
N TYR A 119 -1.21 22.00 -14.49
CA TYR A 119 -1.76 21.31 -15.65
C TYR A 119 -1.25 19.87 -15.71
N ILE A 120 -2.10 18.86 -15.48
CA ILE A 120 -2.33 17.61 -16.28
C ILE A 120 -3.63 17.00 -15.70
N LEU A 121 -4.63 16.66 -16.53
CA LEU A 121 -6.00 16.13 -16.19
C LEU A 121 -7.13 17.17 -15.95
N ARG A 122 -7.19 18.21 -16.80
CA ARG A 122 -8.18 19.30 -16.69
C ARG A 122 -9.61 18.98 -17.16
N SER A 123 -9.87 17.87 -17.86
CA SER A 123 -11.21 17.58 -18.39
C SER A 123 -12.11 16.78 -17.43
N PHE A 124 -11.56 15.88 -16.60
CA PHE A 124 -12.38 14.99 -15.75
C PHE A 124 -12.63 15.53 -14.33
N PHE A 125 -11.67 16.24 -13.73
CA PHE A 125 -11.77 16.71 -12.33
C PHE A 125 -12.39 18.10 -12.15
N ARG A 126 -12.67 18.82 -13.25
CA ARG A 126 -13.20 20.20 -13.18
C ARG A 126 -14.65 20.27 -12.65
N LYS A 127 -15.38 19.14 -12.63
CA LYS A 127 -16.80 19.08 -12.26
C LYS A 127 -17.13 18.35 -10.96
N LEU A 128 -16.15 17.76 -10.25
CA LEU A 128 -16.42 17.07 -8.99
C LEU A 128 -15.88 17.88 -7.81
N PRO A 129 -16.75 18.62 -7.07
CA PRO A 129 -16.35 19.22 -5.81
C PRO A 129 -15.87 18.12 -4.85
N TRP A 130 -14.63 18.28 -4.37
CA TRP A 130 -14.12 17.74 -3.10
C TRP A 130 -14.50 16.30 -2.72
N VAL A 131 -14.16 15.30 -3.53
CA VAL A 131 -14.29 13.89 -3.10
C VAL A 131 -13.36 13.65 -1.90
N ALA A 132 -13.93 13.50 -0.70
CA ALA A 132 -13.18 13.18 0.51
C ALA A 132 -13.10 11.67 0.73
N ILE A 133 -14.13 10.92 0.32
CA ILE A 133 -14.19 9.48 0.51
C ILE A 133 -14.64 8.81 -0.78
N THR A 134 -13.83 7.86 -1.27
CA THR A 134 -14.21 6.94 -2.34
C THR A 134 -14.29 5.53 -1.78
N LYS A 135 -15.39 4.82 -2.01
CA LYS A 135 -15.56 3.44 -1.55
C LYS A 135 -16.22 2.57 -2.61
N GLY A 136 -15.70 1.38 -2.82
CA GLY A 136 -16.26 0.41 -3.76
C GLY A 136 -15.60 -0.96 -3.64
N LYS A 137 -15.96 -1.87 -4.54
CA LYS A 137 -15.37 -3.21 -4.60
C LYS A 137 -14.56 -3.39 -5.88
N TYR A 138 -13.50 -4.17 -5.75
CA TYR A 138 -12.76 -4.77 -6.85
C TYR A 138 -13.02 -6.28 -6.90
N LYS A 139 -13.00 -6.83 -8.11
CA LYS A 139 -12.86 -8.25 -8.38
C LYS A 139 -11.84 -8.41 -9.49
N ASP A 140 -10.76 -9.12 -9.20
CA ASP A 140 -9.65 -9.38 -10.12
C ASP A 140 -9.13 -8.10 -10.80
N ASP A 141 -8.75 -7.12 -9.98
CA ASP A 141 -8.24 -5.80 -10.38
C ASP A 141 -9.25 -4.91 -11.12
N LYS A 142 -10.49 -5.35 -11.29
CA LYS A 142 -11.55 -4.59 -11.96
C LYS A 142 -12.58 -4.06 -10.97
N LYS A 143 -12.96 -2.78 -11.11
CA LYS A 143 -14.06 -2.18 -10.33
C LYS A 143 -15.35 -2.97 -10.57
N THR A 144 -16.11 -3.23 -9.52
CA THR A 144 -17.39 -3.93 -9.62
C THR A 144 -18.39 -3.42 -8.59
N GLY A 145 -19.68 -3.52 -8.93
CA GLY A 145 -20.79 -3.12 -8.08
C GLY A 145 -20.90 -1.61 -7.89
N LYS A 146 -21.55 -1.22 -6.79
CA LYS A 146 -21.78 0.19 -6.43
C LYS A 146 -20.49 0.83 -5.89
N TRP A 147 -20.12 1.95 -6.50
CA TRP A 147 -19.07 2.86 -6.07
C TRP A 147 -19.70 4.15 -5.57
N VAL A 148 -19.31 4.57 -4.37
CA VAL A 148 -19.89 5.75 -3.70
C VAL A 148 -18.78 6.75 -3.42
N TYR A 149 -19.05 7.99 -3.82
CA TYR A 149 -18.18 9.14 -3.62
C TYR A 149 -18.89 10.09 -2.68
N ARG A 150 -18.19 10.52 -1.62
CA ARG A 150 -18.70 11.46 -0.64
C ARG A 150 -17.84 12.71 -0.54
N ASP A 151 -18.49 13.83 -0.24
CA ASP A 151 -17.82 15.04 0.21
C ASP A 151 -17.28 14.90 1.65
N ARG A 152 -16.83 16.01 2.25
CA ARG A 152 -16.22 16.02 3.58
C ARG A 152 -17.25 15.89 4.70
N GLU A 153 -18.45 16.37 4.42
CA GLU A 153 -19.64 16.32 5.27
C GLU A 153 -20.24 14.90 5.26
N GLY A 154 -19.80 14.05 4.33
CA GLY A 154 -20.24 12.66 4.20
C GLY A 154 -21.43 12.48 3.27
N ASN A 155 -21.90 13.55 2.62
CA ASN A 155 -22.98 13.50 1.65
C ASN A 155 -22.53 12.76 0.40
N ILE A 156 -23.43 11.97 -0.18
CA ILE A 156 -23.15 11.30 -1.45
C ILE A 156 -23.22 12.33 -2.57
N ILE A 157 -22.08 12.61 -3.18
CA ILE A 157 -21.99 13.50 -4.35
C ILE A 157 -22.06 12.74 -5.67
N ARG A 158 -21.75 11.43 -5.64
CA ARG A 158 -21.85 10.56 -6.82
C ARG A 158 -21.99 9.10 -6.42
N THR A 159 -22.79 8.39 -7.20
CA THR A 159 -22.81 6.94 -7.24
C THR A 159 -22.49 6.47 -8.65
N GLU A 160 -21.71 5.41 -8.77
CA GLU A 160 -21.44 4.73 -10.03
C GLU A 160 -21.72 3.24 -9.87
N PHE A 161 -22.14 2.57 -10.95
CA PHE A 161 -22.28 1.12 -10.99
C PHE A 161 -21.29 0.56 -12.00
N TRP A 162 -20.47 -0.39 -11.58
CA TRP A 162 -19.44 -0.98 -12.42
C TRP A 162 -19.71 -2.47 -12.63
N ASN A 163 -19.51 -2.94 -13.85
CA ASN A 163 -19.47 -4.36 -14.18
C ASN A 163 -18.09 -4.71 -14.72
N TYR A 164 -17.24 -5.32 -13.88
CA TYR A 164 -15.88 -5.73 -14.23
C TYR A 164 -15.08 -4.67 -15.02
N GLY A 165 -14.99 -3.46 -14.45
CA GLY A 165 -14.19 -2.37 -15.02
C GLY A 165 -14.91 -1.57 -16.10
N VAL A 166 -16.14 -1.92 -16.44
CA VAL A 166 -17.00 -1.12 -17.34
C VAL A 166 -18.03 -0.36 -16.51
N LEU A 167 -18.07 0.96 -16.65
CA LEU A 167 -19.09 1.81 -16.04
C LEU A 167 -20.43 1.53 -16.71
N LYS A 168 -21.44 1.21 -15.91
CA LYS A 168 -22.83 1.13 -16.35
C LYS A 168 -23.45 2.52 -16.24
N GLN A 169 -24.06 2.96 -17.35
CA GLN A 169 -24.90 4.15 -17.39
C GLN A 169 -26.22 3.86 -16.66
#